data_AF-A0A3M7L930-F1
#
_entry.id   AF-A0A3M7L930-F1
#
_cell.length_a   1.000
_cell.length_b   1.000
_cell.length_c   1.000
_cell.angle_alpha   90.00
_cell.angle_beta   90.00
_cell.angle_gamma   90.00
#
_symmetry.space_group_name_H-M   'P 1'
#
loop_
_entity.id
_entity.type
_entity.pdbx_description
1 polymer ?
#
loop_
_entity_poly.entity_id
_entity_poly.type
_entity_poly.pdbx_seq_one_letter_code
_entity_poly.pdbx_strand_id
1 'polypeptide(L)'
;MERKLFVAAVLSIITLQSCHDEDVLIQESTVSIEKNMNIAYRGSESNMISEYVQKQLSVQYEIKEIVEKEKNINFPLLQSKMGRVSTIEELEALYKEAGIHNIKELIERYERLKRNTIDFQQTHSDFFLQYNEEKRRELLISEMDRQLGNLGNNGLLARNDCHAGFVRASKMCMRNYGIEVVGSAAVGAFTGGVGGVIAGSIATAHMVACNSDAERDYHICVKEGGKP
;
A
#
# COMPACT_ATOMS: atom_id res chain seq x y z
N MET A 1 -27.92 -8.30 24.62
CA MET A 1 -28.43 -7.84 23.31
C MET A 1 -27.21 -7.58 22.44
N GLU A 2 -26.84 -8.59 21.64
CA GLU A 2 -25.61 -8.62 20.86
C GLU A 2 -25.70 -7.67 19.65
N ARG A 3 -24.79 -6.71 19.54
CA ARG A 3 -24.55 -5.99 18.28
C ARG A 3 -23.23 -6.50 17.69
N LYS A 4 -23.32 -7.56 16.89
CA LYS A 4 -22.27 -7.96 15.96
C LYS A 4 -22.25 -6.94 14.83
N LEU A 5 -21.40 -5.93 14.94
CA LEU A 5 -21.20 -4.92 13.91
C LEU A 5 -20.20 -5.46 12.87
N PHE A 6 -20.69 -5.55 11.65
CA PHE A 6 -20.03 -5.93 10.41
C PHE A 6 -18.65 -5.27 10.24
N VAL A 7 -17.57 -6.02 10.50
CA VAL A 7 -16.20 -5.66 10.04
C VAL A 7 -15.89 -6.29 8.66
N ALA A 8 -16.82 -7.07 8.12
CA ALA A 8 -16.61 -7.86 6.89
C ALA A 8 -16.77 -7.08 5.56
N ALA A 9 -17.06 -5.78 5.57
CA ALA A 9 -17.46 -5.07 4.33
C ALA A 9 -16.35 -4.23 3.65
N VAL A 10 -15.20 -3.99 4.30
CA VAL A 10 -14.15 -3.11 3.73
C VAL A 10 -13.03 -3.89 3.02
N LEU A 11 -12.89 -5.19 3.30
CA LEU A 11 -11.89 -6.06 2.67
C LEU A 11 -12.30 -6.63 1.30
N SER A 12 -13.54 -6.41 0.86
CA SER A 12 -14.06 -6.96 -0.41
C SER A 12 -13.97 -6.00 -1.60
N ILE A 13 -13.48 -4.77 -1.44
CA ILE A 13 -13.44 -3.78 -2.54
C ILE A 13 -12.05 -3.73 -3.23
N ILE A 14 -11.01 -4.34 -2.65
CA ILE A 14 -9.65 -4.28 -3.22
C ILE A 14 -9.27 -5.52 -4.06
N THR A 15 -10.08 -6.59 -4.06
CA THR A 15 -9.69 -7.87 -4.70
C THR A 15 -10.24 -8.14 -6.11
N LEU A 16 -10.95 -7.21 -6.77
CA LEU A 16 -11.50 -7.50 -8.11
C LEU A 16 -11.48 -6.29 -9.05
N GLN A 17 -10.30 -5.84 -9.47
CA GLN A 17 -10.11 -5.25 -10.81
C GLN A 17 -8.73 -5.61 -11.37
N SER A 18 -8.52 -6.91 -11.62
CA SER A 18 -7.60 -7.35 -12.68
C SER A 18 -8.44 -7.89 -13.84
N CYS A 19 -8.34 -7.20 -14.97
CA CYS A 19 -8.68 -7.63 -16.33
C CYS A 19 -9.89 -8.56 -16.53
N HIS A 20 -11.00 -8.00 -16.98
CA HIS A 20 -11.90 -8.69 -17.89
C HIS A 20 -12.05 -7.85 -19.16
N ASP A 21 -11.59 -8.39 -20.29
CA ASP A 21 -11.90 -7.90 -21.63
C ASP A 21 -13.39 -8.08 -21.87
N GLU A 22 -14.11 -6.97 -22.08
CA GLU A 22 -15.28 -6.97 -22.96
C GLU A 22 -15.20 -5.74 -23.87
N ASP A 23 -15.05 -6.02 -25.17
CA ASP A 23 -15.25 -5.09 -26.26
C ASP A 23 -16.63 -4.40 -26.13
N VAL A 24 -16.64 -3.12 -25.80
CA VAL A 24 -17.81 -2.26 -25.99
C VAL A 24 -17.39 -1.05 -26.82
N LEU A 25 -17.96 -1.00 -28.02
CA LEU A 25 -17.85 0.03 -29.05
C LEU A 25 -17.83 1.44 -28.48
N ILE A 26 -16.75 2.15 -28.83
CA ILE A 26 -16.58 3.58 -28.70
C ILE A 26 -17.63 4.27 -29.56
N GLN A 27 -18.56 4.99 -28.93
CA GLN A 27 -19.25 6.11 -29.57
C GLN A 27 -18.70 7.41 -28.98
N GLU A 28 -18.11 8.21 -29.86
CA GLU A 28 -17.47 9.49 -29.58
C GLU A 28 -18.35 10.42 -28.74
N SER A 29 -17.75 11.00 -27.72
CA SER A 29 -18.09 12.34 -27.23
C SER A 29 -16.81 12.95 -26.68
N THR A 30 -16.06 13.61 -27.57
CA THR A 30 -14.97 14.52 -27.24
C THR A 30 -15.44 15.56 -26.23
N VAL A 31 -15.03 15.42 -24.97
CA VAL A 31 -14.99 16.51 -24.01
C VAL A 31 -13.58 16.56 -23.44
N SER A 32 -12.74 17.34 -24.11
CA SER A 32 -11.43 17.76 -23.63
C SER A 32 -11.59 18.54 -22.33
N ILE A 33 -11.34 17.91 -21.20
CA ILE A 33 -11.03 18.61 -19.94
C ILE A 33 -9.61 18.23 -19.55
N GLU A 34 -8.68 18.94 -20.17
CA GLU A 34 -7.32 19.10 -19.68
C GLU A 34 -7.38 19.95 -18.40
N LYS A 35 -7.78 19.34 -17.27
CA LYS A 35 -7.65 19.98 -15.97
C LYS A 35 -6.26 19.68 -15.43
N ASN A 36 -5.33 20.57 -15.77
CA ASN A 36 -4.12 20.80 -15.00
C ASN A 36 -4.50 21.11 -13.54
N MET A 37 -4.53 20.08 -12.69
CA MET A 37 -4.66 20.25 -11.23
C MET A 37 -3.32 20.70 -10.66
N ASN A 38 -3.01 21.98 -10.83
CA ASN A 38 -2.14 22.68 -9.91
C ASN A 38 -2.94 22.93 -8.62
N ILE A 39 -2.97 21.94 -7.73
CA ILE A 39 -3.35 22.17 -6.34
C ILE A 39 -2.21 22.98 -5.72
N ALA A 40 -2.40 24.30 -5.64
CA ALA A 40 -1.54 25.17 -4.85
C ALA A 40 -1.74 24.82 -3.36
N TYR A 41 -0.90 23.89 -2.87
CA TYR A 41 -0.79 23.54 -1.47
C TYR A 41 -0.35 24.77 -0.66
N ARG A 42 -1.03 25.04 0.47
CA ARG A 42 -0.49 25.98 1.47
C ARG A 42 0.82 25.40 2.00
N GLY A 43 1.89 26.18 2.04
CA GLY A 43 3.24 25.68 2.36
C GLY A 43 3.35 24.90 3.68
N SER A 44 2.54 25.24 4.70
CA SER A 44 2.48 24.49 5.96
C SER A 44 1.80 23.12 5.82
N GLU A 45 0.71 23.02 5.05
CA GLU A 45 0.00 21.76 4.81
C GLU A 45 0.82 20.82 3.91
N SER A 46 1.60 21.40 2.99
CA SER A 46 2.53 20.63 2.15
C SER A 46 3.62 19.96 2.97
N ASN A 47 4.18 20.69 3.94
CA ASN A 47 5.28 20.19 4.76
C ASN A 47 4.82 19.08 5.70
N MET A 48 3.68 19.24 6.39
CA MET A 48 3.18 18.21 7.32
C MET A 48 2.83 16.89 6.61
N ILE A 49 2.18 16.96 5.44
CA ILE A 49 1.83 15.76 4.66
C ILE A 49 3.10 15.12 4.10
N SER A 50 4.04 15.92 3.59
CA SER A 50 5.33 15.43 3.11
C SER A 50 6.10 14.69 4.21
N GLU A 51 6.21 15.26 5.40
CA GLU A 51 6.89 14.63 6.53
C GLU A 51 6.21 13.33 6.97
N TYR A 52 4.88 13.33 7.05
CA TYR A 52 4.11 12.14 7.39
C TYR A 52 4.34 11.02 6.37
N VAL A 53 4.20 11.32 5.08
CA VAL A 53 4.39 10.37 3.98
C VAL A 53 5.83 9.86 3.95
N GLN A 54 6.82 10.72 4.15
CA GLN A 54 8.22 10.32 4.18
C GLN A 54 8.50 9.33 5.31
N LYS A 55 7.95 9.57 6.51
CA LYS A 55 8.07 8.64 7.65
C LYS A 55 7.36 7.32 7.37
N GLN A 56 6.18 7.35 6.74
CA GLN A 56 5.47 6.13 6.33
C GLN A 56 6.31 5.31 5.35
N LEU A 57 6.74 5.92 4.24
CA LEU A 57 7.55 5.26 3.21
C LEU A 57 8.86 4.70 3.78
N SER A 58 9.54 5.45 4.65
CA SER A 58 10.77 4.99 5.31
C SER A 58 10.55 3.69 6.08
N VAL A 59 9.51 3.63 6.93
CA VAL A 59 9.23 2.41 7.71
C VAL A 59 8.75 1.27 6.81
N GLN A 60 8.02 1.58 5.74
CA GLN A 60 7.61 0.59 4.75
C GLN A 60 8.80 -0.04 4.01
N TYR A 61 9.82 0.77 3.67
CA TYR A 61 11.08 0.25 3.12
C TYR A 61 11.82 -0.62 4.12
N GLU A 62 11.88 -0.23 5.41
CA GLU A 62 12.47 -1.08 6.46
C GLU A 62 11.75 -2.44 6.57
N ILE A 63 10.41 -2.46 6.46
CA ILE A 63 9.62 -3.71 6.46
C ILE A 63 9.94 -4.56 5.23
N LYS A 64 9.97 -3.95 4.04
CA LYS A 64 10.37 -4.62 2.80
C LYS A 64 11.74 -5.27 2.94
N GLU A 65 12.73 -4.55 3.46
CA GLU A 65 14.08 -5.08 3.67
C GLU A 65 14.12 -6.25 4.65
N ILE A 66 13.30 -6.24 5.71
CA ILE A 66 13.21 -7.37 6.65
C ILE A 66 12.65 -8.59 5.93
N VAL A 67 11.57 -8.43 5.18
CA VAL A 67 10.92 -9.53 4.45
C VAL A 67 11.82 -10.09 3.35
N GLU A 68 12.53 -9.23 2.61
CA GLU A 68 13.45 -9.65 1.53
C GLU A 68 14.66 -10.45 2.03
N LYS A 69 15.04 -10.32 3.31
CA LYS A 69 16.13 -11.10 3.92
C LYS A 69 15.71 -12.52 4.30
N GLU A 70 14.41 -12.80 4.37
CA GLU A 70 13.89 -14.11 4.74
C GLU A 70 13.88 -15.05 3.51
N LYS A 71 14.51 -16.22 3.65
CA LYS A 71 14.80 -17.09 2.48
C LYS A 71 13.68 -18.06 2.10
N ASN A 72 12.75 -18.37 3.01
CA ASN A 72 11.78 -19.45 2.85
C ASN A 72 10.39 -19.08 3.38
N ILE A 73 9.92 -17.86 3.07
CA ILE A 73 8.59 -17.45 3.52
C ILE A 73 7.50 -18.21 2.75
N ASN A 74 6.56 -18.81 3.46
CA ASN A 74 5.34 -19.37 2.90
C ASN A 74 4.27 -18.29 2.71
N PHE A 75 4.40 -17.49 1.65
CA PHE A 75 3.42 -16.45 1.31
C PHE A 75 1.98 -16.97 1.09
N PRO A 76 1.75 -18.13 0.45
CA PRO A 76 0.40 -18.69 0.35
C PRO A 76 -0.26 -18.96 1.71
N LEU A 77 0.52 -19.42 2.69
CA LEU A 77 0.04 -19.59 4.07
C LEU A 77 -0.35 -18.24 4.70
N LEU A 78 0.51 -17.23 4.55
CA LEU A 78 0.21 -15.88 5.03
C LEU A 78 -1.08 -15.37 4.40
N GLN A 79 -1.20 -15.39 3.08
CA GLN A 79 -2.37 -14.89 2.37
C GLN A 79 -3.67 -15.58 2.78
N SER A 80 -3.64 -16.91 2.96
CA SER A 80 -4.83 -17.71 3.30
C SER A 80 -5.27 -17.60 4.77
N LYS A 81 -4.33 -17.34 5.70
CA LYS A 81 -4.63 -17.29 7.14
C LYS A 81 -4.65 -15.89 7.74
N MET A 82 -4.03 -14.88 7.10
CA MET A 82 -3.91 -13.53 7.66
C MET A 82 -5.26 -12.90 7.99
N GLY A 83 -6.28 -13.11 7.16
CA GLY A 83 -7.64 -12.59 7.40
C GLY A 83 -8.35 -13.18 8.63
N ARG A 84 -7.79 -14.21 9.26
CA ARG A 84 -8.31 -14.83 10.49
C ARG A 84 -7.56 -14.37 11.75
N VAL A 85 -6.46 -13.64 11.58
CA VAL A 85 -5.65 -13.14 12.68
C VAL A 85 -6.39 -11.98 13.34
N SER A 86 -6.54 -12.05 14.66
CA SER A 86 -7.24 -11.07 15.49
C SER A 86 -6.38 -10.53 16.63
N THR A 87 -5.31 -11.23 16.99
CA THR A 87 -4.35 -10.80 18.01
C THR A 87 -2.90 -10.76 17.51
N ILE A 88 -2.01 -10.14 18.29
CA ILE A 88 -0.57 -10.12 18.01
C ILE A 88 0.03 -11.51 18.17
N GLU A 89 -0.40 -12.29 19.16
CA GLU A 89 0.08 -13.64 19.40
C GLU A 89 -0.30 -14.58 18.25
N GLU A 90 -1.50 -14.43 17.69
CA GLU A 90 -1.93 -15.14 16.48
C GLU A 90 -1.10 -14.74 15.26
N LEU A 91 -0.75 -13.45 15.15
CA LEU A 91 0.12 -12.95 14.08
C LEU A 91 1.54 -13.53 14.20
N GLU A 92 2.12 -13.54 15.41
CA GLU A 92 3.43 -14.11 15.69
C GLU A 92 3.45 -15.62 15.38
N ALA A 93 2.41 -16.35 15.79
CA ALA A 93 2.28 -17.77 15.50
C ALA A 93 2.20 -18.03 13.99
N LEU A 94 1.42 -17.23 13.26
CA LEU A 94 1.30 -17.33 11.81
C LEU A 94 2.64 -17.02 11.11
N TYR A 95 3.35 -15.96 11.52
CA TYR A 95 4.65 -15.63 10.97
C TYR A 95 5.68 -16.71 11.21
N LYS A 96 5.69 -17.31 12.40
CA LYS A 96 6.55 -18.44 12.70
C LYS A 96 6.23 -19.66 11.83
N GLU A 97 4.96 -19.98 11.65
CA GLU A 97 4.51 -21.07 10.75
C GLU A 97 4.90 -20.79 9.29
N ALA A 98 4.89 -19.52 8.89
CA ALA A 98 5.28 -19.08 7.56
C ALA A 98 6.80 -18.98 7.35
N GLY A 99 7.63 -19.28 8.34
CA GLY A 99 9.09 -19.26 8.20
C GLY A 99 9.72 -17.87 8.27
N ILE A 100 9.05 -16.90 8.87
CA ILE A 100 9.62 -15.58 9.18
C ILE A 100 10.33 -15.66 10.53
N HIS A 101 11.59 -15.23 10.58
CA HIS A 101 12.43 -15.30 11.79
C HIS A 101 12.49 -13.96 12.52
N ASN A 102 12.48 -12.84 11.79
CA ASN A 102 12.57 -11.48 12.34
C ASN A 102 11.21 -10.92 12.79
N ILE A 103 10.42 -11.75 13.47
CA ILE A 103 9.01 -11.47 13.84
C ILE A 103 8.88 -10.21 14.70
N LYS A 104 9.70 -10.11 15.75
CA LYS A 104 9.66 -8.98 16.68
C LYS A 104 9.97 -7.66 15.97
N GLU A 105 10.98 -7.68 15.10
CA GLU A 105 11.37 -6.50 14.35
C GLU A 105 10.26 -6.03 13.41
N LEU A 106 9.59 -6.96 12.72
CA LEU A 106 8.41 -6.64 11.90
C LEU A 106 7.27 -6.02 12.71
N ILE A 107 6.93 -6.60 13.86
CA ILE A 107 5.89 -6.07 14.74
C ILE A 107 6.24 -4.67 15.22
N GLU A 108 7.49 -4.43 15.62
CA GLU A 108 7.97 -3.11 16.00
C GLU A 108 7.83 -2.08 14.85
N ARG A 109 8.05 -2.48 13.59
CA ARG A 109 7.84 -1.60 12.44
C ARG A 109 6.36 -1.33 12.17
N TYR A 110 5.47 -2.30 12.29
CA TYR A 110 4.02 -2.05 12.20
C TYR A 110 3.52 -1.12 13.30
N GLU A 111 4.04 -1.29 14.51
CA GLU A 111 3.79 -0.39 15.63
C GLU A 111 4.30 1.04 15.37
N ARG A 112 5.44 1.21 14.66
CA ARG A 112 5.92 2.51 14.21
C ARG A 112 5.03 3.13 13.13
N LEU A 113 4.55 2.37 12.15
CA LEU A 113 3.57 2.85 11.15
C LEU A 113 2.31 3.36 11.84
N LYS A 114 1.80 2.59 12.80
CA LYS A 114 0.63 2.94 13.61
C LYS A 114 0.86 4.24 14.37
N ARG A 115 1.94 4.33 15.14
CA ARG A 115 2.27 5.54 15.92
C ARG A 115 2.40 6.77 15.03
N ASN A 116 3.08 6.68 13.90
CA ASN A 116 3.22 7.80 12.97
C ASN A 116 1.86 8.32 12.48
N THR A 117 0.88 7.45 12.25
CA THR A 117 -0.49 7.87 11.89
C THR A 117 -1.25 8.48 13.05
N ILE A 118 -1.16 7.90 14.25
CA ILE A 118 -1.80 8.46 15.45
C ILE A 118 -1.24 9.85 15.75
N ASP A 119 0.09 10.00 15.73
CA ASP A 119 0.77 11.27 15.99
C ASP A 119 0.36 12.32 14.94
N PHE A 120 0.28 11.93 13.66
CA PHE A 120 -0.17 12.83 12.60
C PHE A 120 -1.62 13.30 12.81
N GLN A 121 -2.53 12.39 13.18
CA GLN A 121 -3.92 12.68 13.49
C GLN A 121 -4.07 13.63 14.68
N GLN A 122 -3.31 13.39 15.75
CA GLN A 122 -3.39 14.18 16.98
C GLN A 122 -2.76 15.56 16.82
N THR A 123 -1.62 15.65 16.13
CA THR A 123 -0.87 16.91 15.96
C THR A 123 -1.49 17.83 14.90
N HIS A 124 -2.20 17.27 13.93
CA HIS A 124 -2.79 18.01 12.82
C HIS A 124 -4.31 17.80 12.75
N SER A 125 -5.01 17.88 13.88
CA SER A 125 -6.47 17.69 13.96
C SER A 125 -7.24 18.59 12.99
N ASP A 126 -6.77 19.81 12.75
CA ASP A 126 -7.35 20.75 11.79
C ASP A 126 -7.39 20.19 10.36
N PHE A 127 -6.38 19.43 9.93
CA PHE A 127 -6.40 18.74 8.64
C PHE A 127 -7.55 17.73 8.56
N PHE A 128 -7.84 17.04 9.66
CA PHE A 128 -8.91 16.06 9.74
C PHE A 128 -10.31 16.69 9.88
N LEU A 129 -10.39 17.93 10.34
CA LEU A 129 -11.65 18.69 10.40
C LEU A 129 -11.93 19.42 9.08
N GLN A 130 -10.90 19.92 8.41
CA GLN A 130 -11.00 20.71 7.18
C GLN A 130 -11.31 19.86 5.95
N TYR A 131 -10.76 18.64 5.88
CA TYR A 131 -10.90 17.76 4.72
C TYR A 131 -11.66 16.48 5.07
N ASN A 132 -12.61 16.13 4.20
CA ASN A 132 -13.29 14.84 4.26
C ASN A 132 -12.32 13.68 3.94
N GLU A 133 -12.74 12.45 4.20
CA GLU A 133 -11.90 11.27 4.02
C GLU A 133 -11.35 11.12 2.60
N GLU A 134 -12.19 11.31 1.59
CA GLU A 134 -11.79 11.22 0.18
C GLU A 134 -10.70 12.23 -0.18
N LYS A 135 -10.85 13.49 0.24
CA LYS A 135 -9.87 14.52 -0.04
C LYS A 135 -8.56 14.29 0.70
N ARG A 136 -8.62 13.84 1.96
CA ARG A 136 -7.41 13.46 2.71
C ARG A 136 -6.66 12.34 2.01
N ARG A 137 -7.39 11.31 1.55
CA ARG A 137 -6.82 10.20 0.78
C ARG A 137 -6.18 10.69 -0.51
N GLU A 138 -6.86 11.54 -1.28
CA GLU A 138 -6.30 12.15 -2.50
C GLU A 138 -4.99 12.91 -2.23
N LEU A 139 -4.96 13.75 -1.19
CA LEU A 139 -3.79 14.54 -0.81
C LEU A 139 -2.60 13.65 -0.39
N LEU A 140 -2.85 12.62 0.42
CA LEU A 140 -1.84 11.65 0.85
C LEU A 140 -1.32 10.80 -0.32
N ILE A 141 -2.22 10.36 -1.22
CA ILE A 141 -1.84 9.61 -2.43
C ILE A 141 -0.99 10.46 -3.35
N SER A 142 -1.40 11.70 -3.61
CA SER A 142 -0.66 12.62 -4.48
C SER A 142 0.75 12.86 -3.93
N GLU A 143 0.90 12.96 -2.61
CA GLU A 143 2.20 13.14 -1.98
C GLU A 143 3.05 11.85 -2.02
N MET A 144 2.43 10.68 -1.81
CA MET A 144 3.09 9.39 -2.03
C MET A 144 3.60 9.25 -3.47
N ASP A 145 2.78 9.61 -4.46
CA ASP A 145 3.14 9.59 -5.87
C ASP A 145 4.30 10.53 -6.18
N ARG A 146 4.31 11.71 -5.55
CA ARG A 146 5.42 12.68 -5.65
C ARG A 146 6.73 12.10 -5.09
N GLN A 147 6.69 11.49 -3.90
CA GLN A 147 7.90 10.99 -3.23
C GLN A 147 8.43 9.68 -3.83
N LEU A 148 7.58 8.80 -4.34
CA LEU A 148 7.98 7.60 -5.09
C LEU A 148 8.51 7.93 -6.51
N GLY A 149 8.40 9.20 -6.90
CA GLY A 149 8.72 9.74 -8.22
C GLY A 149 7.58 9.47 -9.18
N ASN A 150 6.87 10.54 -9.60
CA ASN A 150 5.71 10.55 -10.50
C ASN A 150 5.55 9.24 -11.29
N LEU A 151 4.60 8.40 -10.89
CA LEU A 151 4.20 7.19 -11.64
C LEU A 151 3.51 7.53 -12.97
N GLY A 152 3.31 8.83 -13.24
CA GLY A 152 2.67 9.40 -14.41
C GLY A 152 3.47 9.18 -15.70
N ASN A 153 2.83 8.47 -16.63
CA ASN A 153 2.96 8.62 -18.07
C ASN A 153 4.36 8.75 -18.68
N ASN A 154 5.21 7.74 -18.46
CA ASN A 154 6.12 7.34 -19.53
C ASN A 154 5.35 6.38 -20.46
N GLY A 155 4.44 6.97 -21.24
CA GLY A 155 3.82 6.29 -22.36
C GLY A 155 4.90 5.78 -23.31
N LEU A 156 4.72 4.56 -23.81
CA LEU A 156 5.39 4.00 -25.00
C LEU A 156 6.90 3.70 -24.94
N LEU A 157 7.65 4.01 -23.88
CA LEU A 157 9.10 3.70 -23.82
C LEU A 157 9.47 2.34 -23.21
N ALA A 158 8.54 1.61 -22.60
CA ALA A 158 8.87 0.48 -21.72
C ALA A 158 8.75 -0.93 -22.36
N ARG A 159 8.42 -1.07 -23.65
CA ARG A 159 8.25 -2.41 -24.22
C ARG A 159 9.56 -3.22 -24.34
N ASN A 160 10.71 -2.56 -24.23
CA ASN A 160 12.00 -3.22 -24.39
C ASN A 160 12.91 -3.15 -23.15
N ASP A 161 12.59 -2.44 -22.07
CA ASP A 161 13.46 -2.35 -20.88
C ASP A 161 12.75 -3.01 -19.68
N CYS A 162 13.07 -4.28 -19.46
CA CYS A 162 12.44 -5.12 -18.45
C CYS A 162 12.74 -4.59 -17.04
N HIS A 163 13.95 -4.07 -16.80
CA HIS A 163 14.30 -3.48 -15.51
C HIS A 163 13.48 -2.23 -15.22
N ALA A 164 13.29 -1.34 -16.20
CA ALA A 164 12.42 -0.19 -16.02
C ALA A 164 10.97 -0.60 -15.70
N GLY A 165 10.49 -1.67 -16.33
CA GLY A 165 9.18 -2.28 -16.04
C GLY A 165 9.08 -2.80 -14.60
N PHE A 166 10.07 -3.59 -14.17
CA PHE A 166 10.18 -4.11 -12.81
C PHE A 166 10.20 -2.99 -11.76
N VAL A 167 11.06 -1.99 -11.94
CA VAL A 167 11.18 -0.85 -11.02
C VAL A 167 9.86 -0.10 -10.92
N ARG A 168 9.16 0.10 -12.04
CA ARG A 168 7.84 0.75 -12.05
C ARG A 168 6.81 -0.07 -11.30
N ALA A 169 6.72 -1.37 -11.56
CA ALA A 169 5.78 -2.27 -10.90
C ALA A 169 6.05 -2.32 -9.38
N SER A 170 7.32 -2.45 -8.97
CA SER A 170 7.69 -2.44 -7.56
C SER A 170 7.31 -1.13 -6.85
N LYS A 171 7.47 0.03 -7.51
CA LYS A 171 6.99 1.31 -6.98
C LYS A 171 5.46 1.36 -6.85
N MET A 172 4.71 0.76 -7.78
CA MET A 172 3.26 0.63 -7.66
C MET A 172 2.86 -0.27 -6.48
N CYS A 173 3.60 -1.36 -6.24
CA CYS A 173 3.39 -2.20 -5.07
C CYS A 173 3.61 -1.43 -3.76
N MET A 174 4.69 -0.64 -3.68
CA MET A 174 4.96 0.22 -2.52
C MET A 174 3.90 1.31 -2.33
N ARG A 175 3.42 1.92 -3.42
CA ARG A 175 2.32 2.88 -3.36
C ARG A 175 1.06 2.24 -2.79
N ASN A 176 0.65 1.09 -3.31
CA ASN A 176 -0.55 0.40 -2.86
C ASN A 176 -0.42 -0.03 -1.40
N TYR A 177 0.76 -0.52 -1.00
CA TYR A 177 1.08 -0.78 0.39
C TYR A 177 0.89 0.47 1.28
N GLY A 178 1.41 1.62 0.85
CA GLY A 178 1.24 2.86 1.59
C GLY A 178 -0.22 3.32 1.71
N ILE A 179 -1.01 3.15 0.65
CA ILE A 179 -2.45 3.43 0.67
C ILE A 179 -3.17 2.52 1.67
N GLU A 180 -2.87 1.22 1.65
CA GLU A 180 -3.44 0.24 2.57
C GLU A 180 -3.04 0.52 4.03
N VAL A 181 -1.79 0.91 4.28
CA VAL A 181 -1.28 1.28 5.61
C VAL A 181 -1.97 2.55 6.14
N VAL A 182 -2.13 3.58 5.29
CA VAL A 182 -2.83 4.82 5.67
C VAL A 182 -4.29 4.52 6.00
N GLY A 183 -4.98 3.72 5.17
CA GLY A 183 -6.38 3.34 5.41
C GLY A 183 -6.56 2.46 6.65
N SER A 184 -5.65 1.51 6.87
CA SER A 184 -5.70 0.59 8.01
C SER A 184 -5.38 1.23 9.35
N ALA A 185 -4.47 2.19 9.39
CA ALA A 185 -4.16 2.92 10.62
C ALA A 185 -5.36 3.75 11.11
N ALA A 186 -6.22 4.24 10.20
CA ALA A 186 -7.50 4.87 10.57
C ALA A 186 -8.45 3.89 11.27
N VAL A 187 -8.47 2.62 10.85
CA VAL A 187 -9.26 1.55 11.51
C VAL A 187 -8.64 1.13 12.85
N GLY A 188 -7.31 1.05 12.92
CA GLY A 188 -6.56 0.63 14.12
C GLY A 188 -6.77 1.55 15.34
N ALA A 189 -7.06 2.84 15.11
CA ALA A 189 -7.43 3.79 16.17
C ALA A 189 -8.74 3.41 16.88
N PHE A 190 -9.69 2.78 16.19
CA PHE A 190 -10.97 2.36 16.77
C PHE A 190 -10.93 0.99 17.45
N THR A 191 -9.96 0.13 17.10
CA THR A 191 -9.87 -1.26 17.60
C THR A 191 -8.93 -1.44 18.79
N GLY A 192 -8.56 -0.37 19.51
CA GLY A 192 -7.62 -0.46 20.64
C GLY A 192 -6.18 -0.79 20.24
N GLY A 193 -5.77 -0.48 19.01
CA GLY A 193 -4.38 -0.51 18.57
C GLY A 193 -3.88 -1.82 17.94
N VAL A 194 -4.53 -2.96 18.17
CA VAL A 194 -4.15 -4.27 17.59
C VAL A 194 -4.48 -4.34 16.10
N GLY A 195 -5.63 -3.81 15.70
CA GLY A 195 -6.07 -3.81 14.29
C GLY A 195 -5.12 -3.08 13.34
N GLY A 196 -4.39 -2.06 13.83
CA GLY A 196 -3.39 -1.36 13.01
C GLY A 196 -2.19 -2.23 12.66
N VAL A 197 -1.75 -3.10 13.59
CA VAL A 197 -0.63 -4.02 13.34
C VAL A 197 -1.02 -5.13 12.39
N ILE A 198 -2.19 -5.74 12.60
CA ILE A 198 -2.71 -6.82 11.76
C ILE A 198 -3.02 -6.33 10.34
N ALA A 199 -3.56 -5.12 10.21
CA ALA A 199 -3.82 -4.58 8.89
C ALA A 199 -2.52 -4.15 8.18
N GLY A 200 -1.50 -3.71 8.92
CA GLY A 200 -0.14 -3.53 8.39
C GLY A 200 0.49 -4.85 7.89
N SER A 201 0.23 -5.98 8.55
CA SER A 201 0.69 -7.29 8.10
C SER A 201 -0.04 -7.79 6.84
N ILE A 202 -1.35 -7.57 6.74
CA ILE A 202 -2.12 -7.84 5.51
C ILE A 202 -1.54 -7.04 4.35
N ALA A 203 -1.33 -5.74 4.55
CA ALA A 203 -0.82 -4.85 3.51
C ALA A 203 0.61 -5.24 3.07
N THR A 204 1.42 -5.76 4.00
CA THR A 204 2.74 -6.31 3.69
C THR A 204 2.64 -7.59 2.86
N ALA A 205 1.71 -8.49 3.17
CA ALA A 205 1.50 -9.69 2.37
C ALA A 205 1.10 -9.35 0.93
N HIS A 206 0.24 -8.34 0.73
CA HIS A 206 -0.11 -7.82 -0.59
C HIS A 206 1.09 -7.21 -1.32
N MET A 207 1.88 -6.38 -0.63
CA MET A 207 3.10 -5.79 -1.20
C MET A 207 4.06 -6.86 -1.71
N VAL A 208 4.26 -7.93 -0.95
CA VAL A 208 5.20 -8.99 -1.34
C VAL A 208 4.68 -9.82 -2.49
N ALA A 209 3.39 -10.19 -2.48
CA ALA A 209 2.76 -10.86 -3.61
C ALA A 209 2.90 -10.02 -4.89
N CYS A 210 2.60 -8.71 -4.81
CA CYS A 210 2.75 -7.78 -5.91
C CYS A 210 4.20 -7.68 -6.43
N ASN A 211 5.19 -7.60 -5.53
CA ASN A 211 6.60 -7.58 -5.94
C ASN A 211 7.05 -8.91 -6.57
N SER A 212 6.52 -10.05 -6.08
CA SER A 212 6.82 -11.36 -6.65
C SER A 212 6.22 -11.52 -8.05
N ASP A 213 5.01 -11.00 -8.27
CA ASP A 213 4.41 -10.95 -9.61
C ASP A 213 5.23 -10.03 -10.54
N ALA A 214 5.68 -8.87 -10.05
CA ALA A 214 6.56 -7.97 -10.81
C ALA A 214 7.90 -8.61 -11.20
N GLU A 215 8.51 -9.39 -10.30
CA GLU A 215 9.74 -10.15 -10.57
C GLU A 215 9.49 -11.26 -11.61
N ARG A 216 8.35 -11.96 -11.51
CA ARG A 216 7.95 -12.95 -12.54
C ARG A 216 7.82 -12.29 -13.91
N ASP A 217 7.16 -11.14 -13.98
CA ASP A 217 6.96 -10.40 -15.23
C ASP A 217 8.29 -9.91 -15.82
N TYR A 218 9.24 -9.49 -14.98
CA TYR A 218 10.62 -9.19 -15.40
C TYR A 218 11.28 -10.40 -16.06
N HIS A 219 11.23 -11.57 -15.43
CA HIS A 219 11.84 -12.78 -15.98
C HIS A 219 11.19 -13.24 -17.29
N ILE A 220 9.87 -13.09 -17.40
CA ILE A 220 9.14 -13.35 -18.66
C ILE A 220 9.62 -12.38 -19.75
N CYS A 221 9.67 -11.08 -19.46
CA CYS A 221 10.14 -10.05 -20.40
C CYS A 221 11.56 -10.33 -20.90
N VAL A 222 12.50 -10.67 -20.01
CA VAL A 222 13.88 -11.01 -20.39
C VAL A 222 13.92 -12.28 -21.26
N LYS A 223 13.12 -13.30 -20.91
CA LYS A 223 13.03 -14.55 -21.69
C LYS A 223 12.44 -14.33 -23.09
N GLU A 224 11.56 -13.37 -23.23
CA GLU A 224 10.93 -12.98 -24.51
C GLU A 224 11.82 -12.06 -25.38
N GLY A 225 13.05 -11.77 -24.93
CA GLY A 225 14.04 -10.99 -25.68
C GLY A 225 14.05 -9.50 -25.36
N GLY A 226 13.38 -9.08 -24.28
CA GLY A 226 13.51 -7.73 -23.74
C GLY A 226 14.91 -7.48 -23.15
N LYS A 227 15.28 -6.20 -23.06
CA LYS A 227 16.55 -5.77 -22.45
C LYS A 227 16.46 -5.93 -20.93
N PRO A 228 17.41 -6.63 -20.30
CA PRO A 228 17.48 -6.76 -18.86
C PRO A 228 17.87 -5.44 -18.18
#